data_AF-A0A0C1U805-F1
#
_entry.id   AF-A0A0C1U805-F1
#
_cell.length_a   1.000
_cell.length_b   1.000
_cell.length_c   1.000
_cell.angle_alpha   90.00
_cell.angle_beta   90.00
_cell.angle_gamma   90.00
#
_symmetry.space_group_name_H-M   'P 1'
#
loop_
_entity.id
_entity.type
_entity.pdbx_description
1 polymer ?
#
loop_
_entity_poly.entity_id
_entity_poly.type
_entity_poly.pdbx_seq_one_letter_code
_entity_poly.pdbx_strand_id
1 'polypeptide(L)'
;MSDVEVKFVSVNDLPDMKIEFDVAVETEFEVRESDYHYDESENCRQWFMLGCSGDLDCNLDDFTISSVTEYNSKNKQPKPMSDSLVPMIHKEQLESVATDFLRRHYPEALRTPIAVEPQVLAEKMGLTVEMREITNNFSVFRQIYFHDCDTEFYDEDSDEMVKTRVNARTIIMDPKAYFLRNLGSVNNTIVYECVHWDKHRKAFELERLYNSSTT
;
A
#
# COMPACT_ATOMS: atom_id res chain seq x y z
N MET A 1 8.24 -28.30 -23.61
CA MET A 1 8.46 -27.05 -22.86
C MET A 1 7.82 -27.30 -21.51
N SER A 2 8.57 -27.15 -20.43
CA SER A 2 8.03 -27.26 -19.07
C SER A 2 7.12 -26.05 -18.83
N ASP A 3 5.83 -26.28 -18.66
CA ASP A 3 4.90 -25.23 -18.29
C ASP A 3 5.10 -24.88 -16.81
N VAL A 4 5.29 -23.60 -16.53
CA VAL A 4 5.40 -23.03 -15.18
C VAL A 4 4.15 -22.21 -14.93
N GLU A 5 3.35 -22.60 -13.94
CA GLU A 5 2.11 -21.91 -13.58
C GLU A 5 2.25 -21.24 -12.22
N VAL A 6 1.99 -19.94 -12.14
CA VAL A 6 1.94 -19.21 -10.87
C VAL A 6 0.62 -19.53 -10.17
N LYS A 7 0.68 -20.06 -8.95
CA LYS A 7 -0.50 -20.44 -8.16
C LYS A 7 -0.97 -19.32 -7.25
N PHE A 8 -0.05 -18.70 -6.51
CA PHE A 8 -0.34 -17.54 -5.68
C PHE A 8 0.93 -16.77 -5.33
N VAL A 9 0.74 -15.53 -4.87
CA VAL A 9 1.80 -14.67 -4.33
C VAL A 9 1.46 -14.33 -2.89
N SER A 10 2.45 -14.28 -2.02
CA SER A 10 2.28 -13.85 -0.63
C SER A 10 3.27 -12.75 -0.33
N VAL A 11 2.76 -11.56 -0.05
CA VAL A 11 3.59 -10.36 0.10
C VAL A 11 3.81 -10.00 1.57
N ASN A 12 5.00 -9.51 1.87
CA ASN A 12 5.47 -9.10 3.17
C ASN A 12 6.02 -7.66 3.12
N ASP A 13 5.64 -6.87 4.13
CA ASP A 13 6.04 -5.47 4.26
C ASP A 13 7.49 -5.34 4.77
N LEU A 14 8.32 -4.62 4.02
CA LEU A 14 9.64 -4.15 4.46
C LEU A 14 9.64 -2.63 4.71
N PRO A 15 10.67 -2.06 5.40
CA PRO A 15 10.77 -0.62 5.57
C PRO A 15 10.74 0.17 4.25
N ASP A 16 10.35 1.44 4.34
CA ASP A 16 10.23 2.36 3.20
C ASP A 16 9.29 1.83 2.11
N MET A 17 9.73 1.77 0.85
CA MET A 17 8.94 1.32 -0.30
C MET A 17 9.31 -0.09 -0.76
N LYS A 18 10.12 -0.80 0.02
CA LYS A 18 10.56 -2.17 -0.27
C LYS A 18 9.50 -3.21 0.05
N ILE A 19 9.49 -4.28 -0.72
CA ILE A 19 8.63 -5.45 -0.48
C ILE A 19 9.44 -6.73 -0.62
N GLU A 20 9.03 -7.74 0.14
CA GLU A 20 9.46 -9.11 -0.03
C GLU A 20 8.21 -9.93 -0.36
N PHE A 21 8.32 -10.92 -1.23
CA PHE A 21 7.18 -11.74 -1.60
C PHE A 21 7.60 -13.14 -2.01
N ASP A 22 6.78 -14.11 -1.62
CA ASP A 22 6.92 -15.49 -2.00
C ASP A 22 6.00 -15.77 -3.20
N VAL A 23 6.55 -16.34 -4.27
CA VAL A 23 5.77 -16.79 -5.44
C VAL A 23 5.72 -18.30 -5.43
N ALA A 24 4.52 -18.87 -5.27
CA ALA A 24 4.30 -20.30 -5.40
C ALA A 24 4.06 -20.65 -6.87
N VAL A 25 4.90 -21.52 -7.43
CA VAL A 25 4.78 -22.00 -8.81
C VAL A 25 4.63 -23.51 -8.84
N GLU A 26 3.81 -24.00 -9.76
CA GLU A 26 3.74 -25.41 -10.13
C GLU A 26 4.49 -25.61 -11.44
N THR A 27 5.35 -26.63 -11.48
CA THR A 27 6.09 -26.99 -12.68
C THR A 27 5.82 -28.45 -13.03
N GLU A 28 5.56 -28.71 -14.32
CA GLU A 28 5.48 -30.07 -14.85
C GLU A 28 6.83 -30.47 -15.49
N PHE A 29 7.35 -31.62 -15.08
CA PHE A 29 8.56 -32.19 -15.68
C PHE A 29 8.38 -33.67 -16.01
N GLU A 30 9.01 -34.03 -17.13
CA GLU A 30 9.09 -35.39 -17.65
C GLU A 30 10.35 -36.04 -17.05
N VAL A 31 10.16 -37.08 -16.25
CA VAL A 31 11.26 -37.91 -15.73
C VAL A 31 11.37 -39.14 -16.64
N ARG A 32 12.55 -39.35 -17.22
CA ARG A 32 12.86 -40.52 -18.04
C ARG A 32 13.75 -41.48 -17.26
N GLU A 33 13.30 -42.72 -17.14
CA GLU A 33 14.13 -43.79 -16.59
C GLU A 33 15.02 -44.35 -17.70
N SER A 34 16.34 -44.38 -17.48
CA SER A 34 17.30 -44.87 -18.47
C SER A 34 17.64 -46.34 -18.21
N ASP A 35 16.65 -47.23 -18.27
CA ASP A 35 16.90 -48.67 -18.22
C ASP A 35 16.56 -49.32 -19.57
N TYR A 36 17.48 -50.15 -20.08
CA TYR A 36 17.59 -50.55 -21.50
C TYR A 36 16.43 -51.42 -22.06
N HIS A 37 15.30 -51.52 -21.37
CA HIS A 37 14.21 -52.41 -21.76
C HIS A 37 12.82 -51.77 -21.93
N TYR A 38 12.55 -50.57 -21.42
CA TYR A 38 11.29 -49.85 -21.66
C TYR A 38 11.48 -48.33 -21.54
N ASP A 39 11.12 -47.56 -22.58
CA ASP A 39 11.03 -46.09 -22.51
C ASP A 39 9.71 -45.70 -21.82
N GLU A 40 9.63 -45.84 -20.49
CA GLU A 40 8.54 -45.24 -19.71
C GLU A 40 8.96 -43.83 -19.26
N SER A 41 8.09 -42.86 -19.52
CA SER A 41 8.25 -41.47 -19.05
C SER A 41 7.09 -41.15 -18.11
N GLU A 42 7.41 -40.64 -16.93
CA GLU A 42 6.42 -40.17 -15.96
C GLU A 42 6.42 -38.64 -15.93
N ASN A 43 5.23 -38.05 -16.07
CA ASN A 43 5.04 -36.63 -15.81
C ASN A 43 4.81 -36.42 -14.32
N CYS A 44 5.68 -35.65 -13.68
CA CYS A 44 5.56 -35.25 -12.29
C CYS A 44 5.23 -33.76 -12.20
N ARG A 45 4.37 -33.39 -11.24
CA ARG A 45 4.09 -32.00 -10.87
C ARG A 45 4.70 -31.71 -9.51
N GLN A 46 5.49 -30.66 -9.43
CA GLN A 46 6.13 -30.22 -8.19
C GLN A 46 5.87 -28.74 -7.98
N TRP A 47 5.69 -28.37 -6.72
CA TRP A 47 5.49 -26.99 -6.32
C TRP A 47 6.79 -26.43 -5.75
N PHE A 48 7.18 -25.25 -6.22
CA PHE A 48 8.29 -24.48 -5.69
C PHE A 48 7.81 -23.16 -5.13
N MET A 49 8.59 -22.62 -4.20
CA MET A 49 8.41 -21.32 -3.61
C MET A 49 9.65 -20.49 -3.93
N LEU A 50 9.43 -19.39 -4.65
CA LEU A 50 10.47 -18.43 -5.00
C LEU A 50 10.40 -17.28 -4.01
N GLY A 51 11.49 -17.04 -3.29
CA GLY A 51 11.65 -15.87 -2.44
C GLY A 51 12.13 -14.71 -3.32
N CYS A 52 11.35 -13.63 -3.33
CA CYS A 52 11.59 -12.46 -4.18
C CYS A 52 11.61 -11.18 -3.36
N SER A 53 12.30 -10.16 -3.86
CA SER A 53 12.29 -8.82 -3.28
C SER A 53 12.41 -7.74 -4.35
N GLY A 54 11.98 -6.52 -4.02
CA GLY A 54 12.16 -5.34 -4.86
C GLY A 54 11.71 -4.06 -4.15
N ASP A 55 11.99 -2.92 -4.78
CA ASP A 55 11.67 -1.59 -4.29
C ASP A 55 10.70 -0.85 -5.23
N LEU A 56 9.57 -0.41 -4.69
CA LEU A 56 8.57 0.33 -5.46
C LEU A 56 9.06 1.74 -5.83
N ASP A 57 10.00 2.32 -5.08
CA ASP A 57 10.57 3.64 -5.42
C ASP A 57 11.40 3.60 -6.72
N CYS A 58 11.89 2.43 -7.14
CA CYS A 58 12.55 2.23 -8.43
C CYS A 58 11.71 1.37 -9.39
N ASN A 59 10.38 1.43 -9.29
CA ASN A 59 9.46 0.70 -10.16
C ASN A 59 9.69 -0.82 -10.22
N LEU A 60 10.27 -1.42 -9.16
CA LEU A 60 10.72 -2.82 -9.11
C LEU A 60 11.81 -3.19 -10.14
N ASP A 61 12.55 -2.20 -10.68
CA ASP A 61 13.69 -2.42 -11.58
C ASP A 61 14.85 -3.21 -10.91
N ASP A 62 14.86 -3.27 -9.58
CA ASP A 62 15.82 -4.00 -8.75
C ASP A 62 15.37 -5.43 -8.37
N PHE A 63 14.30 -5.92 -8.99
CA PHE A 63 13.72 -7.24 -8.71
C PHE A 63 14.79 -8.34 -8.65
N THR A 64 14.78 -9.08 -7.55
CA THR A 64 15.73 -10.16 -7.30
C THR A 64 15.04 -11.39 -6.74
N ILE A 65 15.38 -12.56 -7.28
CA ILE A 65 15.03 -13.88 -6.73
C ILE A 65 16.16 -14.30 -5.80
N SER A 66 15.89 -14.37 -4.49
CA SER A 66 16.87 -14.71 -3.46
C SER A 66 16.97 -16.20 -3.19
N SER A 67 15.87 -16.94 -3.39
CA SER A 67 15.83 -18.39 -3.15
C SER A 67 14.80 -19.10 -3.99
N VAL A 68 15.05 -20.38 -4.27
CA VAL A 68 14.07 -21.31 -4.81
C VAL A 68 14.09 -22.56 -3.92
N THR A 69 12.97 -22.88 -3.30
CA THR A 69 12.83 -24.07 -2.45
C THR A 69 11.60 -24.87 -2.83
N GLU A 70 11.54 -26.14 -2.45
CA GLU A 70 10.29 -26.90 -2.54
C GLU A 70 9.21 -26.25 -1.65
N TYR A 71 7.97 -26.28 -2.13
CA TYR A 71 6.86 -25.64 -1.43
C TYR A 71 6.59 -26.32 -0.08
N ASN A 72 6.41 -25.51 0.96
CA ASN A 72 5.99 -25.94 2.29
C ASN A 72 4.86 -25.03 2.78
N SER A 73 3.78 -25.63 3.30
CA SER A 73 2.57 -24.92 3.75
C SER A 73 2.73 -24.08 5.02
N LYS A 74 3.95 -23.89 5.52
CA LYS A 74 4.25 -23.26 6.82
C LYS A 74 4.76 -21.83 6.75
N ASN A 75 4.86 -21.22 5.57
CA ASN A 75 5.34 -19.84 5.44
C ASN A 75 4.26 -18.85 5.89
N LYS A 76 4.45 -18.29 7.09
CA LYS A 76 3.69 -17.11 7.53
C LYS A 76 4.58 -15.89 7.40
N GLN A 77 4.15 -14.96 6.56
CA GLN A 77 4.78 -13.66 6.48
C GLN A 77 4.62 -12.91 7.81
N PRO A 78 5.69 -12.28 8.34
CA PRO A 78 5.62 -11.57 9.62
C PRO A 78 4.76 -10.30 9.54
N LYS A 79 4.71 -9.64 8.38
CA LYS A 79 3.87 -8.46 8.10
C LYS A 79 3.13 -8.65 6.78
N PRO A 80 2.10 -9.51 6.76
CA PRO A 80 1.42 -9.86 5.53
C PRO A 80 0.69 -8.67 4.91
N MET A 81 0.68 -8.62 3.58
CA MET A 81 -0.05 -7.65 2.79
C MET A 81 -1.01 -8.37 1.83
N SER A 82 -2.08 -7.70 1.41
CA SER A 82 -2.92 -8.18 0.32
C SER A 82 -2.20 -8.08 -1.02
N ASP A 83 -2.79 -8.67 -2.07
CA ASP A 83 -2.30 -8.58 -3.45
C ASP A 83 -2.24 -7.13 -3.98
N SER A 84 -3.03 -6.22 -3.39
CA SER A 84 -2.99 -4.78 -3.66
C SER A 84 -2.03 -4.02 -2.75
N LEU A 85 -1.13 -4.70 -2.05
CA LEU A 85 -0.17 -4.11 -1.10
C LEU A 85 -0.81 -3.28 0.02
N VAL A 86 -1.98 -3.72 0.49
CA VAL A 86 -2.60 -3.16 1.70
C VAL A 86 -2.20 -4.02 2.90
N PRO A 87 -1.61 -3.46 3.97
CA PRO A 87 -1.25 -4.22 5.15
C PRO A 87 -2.45 -4.96 5.77
N MET A 88 -2.30 -6.26 6.04
CA MET A 88 -3.34 -7.06 6.70
C MET A 88 -3.20 -6.93 8.21
N ILE A 89 -4.06 -6.13 8.84
CA ILE A 89 -4.06 -5.86 10.28
C ILE A 89 -5.25 -6.56 10.94
N HIS A 90 -4.97 -7.48 11.86
CA HIS A 90 -6.00 -8.16 12.63
C HIS A 90 -6.47 -7.32 13.83
N LYS A 91 -7.66 -7.62 14.35
CA LYS A 91 -8.29 -6.87 15.45
C LYS A 91 -7.41 -6.83 16.70
N GLU A 92 -6.72 -7.92 16.98
CA GLU A 92 -5.84 -8.08 18.15
C GLU A 92 -4.56 -7.23 18.02
N GLN A 93 -4.21 -6.82 16.79
CA GLN A 93 -3.02 -6.04 16.50
C GLN A 93 -3.28 -4.52 16.52
N LEU A 94 -4.54 -4.07 16.50
CA LEU A 94 -4.90 -2.66 16.38
C LEU A 94 -4.20 -1.77 17.39
N GLU A 95 -4.15 -2.18 18.66
CA GLU A 95 -3.49 -1.43 19.74
C GLU A 95 -1.98 -1.31 19.50
N SER A 96 -1.34 -2.42 19.08
CA SER A 96 0.09 -2.44 18.79
C SER A 96 0.44 -1.57 17.59
N VAL A 97 -0.40 -1.57 16.55
CA VAL A 97 -0.22 -0.76 15.35
C VAL A 97 -0.44 0.72 15.65
N ALA A 98 -1.48 1.06 16.42
CA ALA A 98 -1.72 2.44 16.87
C ALA A 98 -0.57 2.96 17.73
N THR A 99 -0.06 2.13 18.65
CA THR A 99 1.10 2.47 19.48
C THR A 99 2.36 2.69 18.65
N ASP A 100 2.63 1.83 17.66
CA ASP A 100 3.77 2.00 16.75
C ASP A 100 3.65 3.28 15.92
N PHE A 101 2.46 3.57 15.39
CA PHE A 101 2.17 4.79 14.66
C PHE A 101 2.48 6.05 15.50
N LEU A 102 1.97 6.09 16.74
CA LEU A 102 2.27 7.20 17.66
C LEU A 102 3.74 7.26 18.02
N ARG A 103 4.42 6.12 18.21
CA ARG A 103 5.85 6.10 18.52
C ARG A 103 6.70 6.75 17.43
N ARG A 104 6.32 6.57 16.16
CA ARG A 104 7.03 7.14 15.01
C ARG A 104 6.70 8.61 14.77
N HIS A 105 5.43 9.00 14.92
CA HIS A 105 4.96 10.31 14.46
C HIS A 105 4.54 11.29 15.56
N TYR A 106 4.20 10.79 16.75
CA TYR A 106 3.71 11.61 17.88
C TYR A 106 4.09 10.98 19.25
N PRO A 107 5.39 10.78 19.53
CA PRO A 107 5.84 9.97 20.66
C PRO A 107 5.49 10.58 22.02
N GLU A 108 5.30 11.90 22.12
CA GLU A 108 4.93 12.56 23.36
C GLU A 108 3.58 12.11 23.93
N ALA A 109 2.64 11.68 23.07
CA ALA A 109 1.33 11.17 23.51
C ALA A 109 1.44 9.82 24.23
N LEU A 110 2.55 9.09 24.03
CA LEU A 110 2.86 7.85 24.75
C LEU A 110 3.55 8.10 26.10
N ARG A 111 4.10 9.30 26.32
CA ARG A 111 4.85 9.64 27.54
C ARG A 111 3.97 10.35 28.56
N THR A 112 3.07 11.20 28.08
CA THR A 112 2.15 11.99 28.91
C THR A 112 0.76 11.92 28.33
N PRO A 113 -0.30 11.90 29.17
CA PRO A 113 -1.67 11.88 28.70
C PRO A 113 -2.02 13.25 28.11
N ILE A 114 -1.84 13.39 26.79
CA ILE A 114 -2.16 14.57 26.00
C ILE A 114 -3.04 14.17 24.82
N ALA A 115 -3.88 15.08 24.35
CA ALA A 115 -4.60 14.87 23.11
C ALA A 115 -3.63 14.86 21.92
N VAL A 116 -3.94 14.03 20.92
CA VAL A 116 -3.23 14.07 19.63
C VAL A 116 -3.86 15.18 18.81
N GLU A 117 -3.11 16.26 18.59
CA GLU A 117 -3.56 17.37 17.75
C GLU A 117 -3.37 17.00 16.27
N PRO A 118 -4.43 16.87 15.45
CA PRO A 118 -4.33 16.31 14.10
C PRO A 118 -3.45 17.11 13.15
N GLN A 119 -3.49 18.44 13.25
CA GLN A 119 -2.66 19.32 12.43
C GLN A 119 -1.17 19.12 12.75
N VAL A 120 -0.83 19.06 14.04
CA VAL A 120 0.54 18.82 14.50
C VAL A 120 1.02 17.42 14.08
N LEU A 121 0.14 16.41 14.15
CA LEU A 121 0.45 15.07 13.65
C LEU A 121 0.78 15.09 12.15
N ALA A 122 -0.07 15.72 11.34
CA ALA A 122 0.15 15.83 9.89
C ALA A 122 1.47 16.53 9.58
N GLU A 123 1.74 17.68 10.22
CA GLU A 123 3.00 18.42 10.07
C GLU A 123 4.23 17.56 10.43
N LYS A 124 4.17 16.81 11.53
CA LYS A 124 5.26 15.90 11.94
C LYS A 124 5.52 14.77 10.97
N MET A 125 4.49 14.32 10.26
CA MET A 125 4.60 13.34 9.18
C MET A 125 5.12 13.96 7.87
N GLY A 126 5.32 15.28 7.84
CA GLY A 126 5.69 16.03 6.65
C GLY A 126 4.54 16.13 5.66
N LEU A 127 3.30 16.18 6.15
CA LEU A 127 2.09 16.40 5.37
C LEU A 127 1.62 17.85 5.48
N THR A 128 1.06 18.37 4.40
CA THR A 128 0.40 19.67 4.37
C THR A 128 -1.10 19.45 4.41
N VAL A 129 -1.81 20.19 5.27
CA VAL A 129 -3.28 20.19 5.28
C VAL A 129 -3.77 21.52 4.71
N GLU A 130 -4.51 21.48 3.61
CA GLU A 130 -5.09 22.66 2.98
C GLU A 130 -6.62 22.59 3.00
N MET A 131 -7.22 23.77 3.08
CA MET A 131 -8.66 23.93 3.20
C MET A 131 -9.18 24.49 1.89
N ARG A 132 -9.92 23.68 1.13
CA ARG A 132 -10.36 24.06 -0.21
C ARG A 132 -11.63 23.32 -0.61
N GLU A 133 -12.55 24.01 -1.25
CA GLU A 133 -13.76 23.37 -1.78
C GLU A 133 -13.39 22.43 -2.93
N ILE A 134 -13.78 21.16 -2.79
CA ILE A 134 -13.39 20.14 -3.77
C ILE A 134 -14.42 20.06 -4.88
N THR A 135 -15.70 20.00 -4.52
CA THR A 135 -16.80 19.99 -5.49
C THR A 135 -17.91 20.95 -5.05
N ASN A 136 -18.60 21.54 -6.02
CA ASN A 136 -19.68 22.49 -5.77
C ASN A 136 -20.78 21.96 -4.81
N ASN A 137 -21.05 20.67 -4.89
CA ASN A 137 -22.11 19.96 -4.17
C ASN A 137 -21.63 19.19 -2.94
N PHE A 138 -20.36 19.35 -2.54
CA PHE A 138 -19.78 18.68 -1.37
C PHE A 138 -19.81 17.13 -1.43
N SER A 139 -19.84 16.57 -2.64
CA SER A 139 -19.80 15.10 -2.85
C SER A 139 -18.46 14.48 -2.46
N VAL A 140 -17.37 15.23 -2.64
CA VAL A 140 -16.04 14.91 -2.15
C VAL A 140 -15.69 15.98 -1.13
N PHE A 141 -15.27 15.55 0.05
CA PHE A 141 -15.03 16.45 1.18
C PHE A 141 -13.63 16.30 1.79
N ARG A 142 -12.85 15.35 1.28
CA ARG A 142 -11.44 15.15 1.63
C ARG A 142 -10.72 14.43 0.50
N GLN A 143 -9.43 14.68 0.37
CA GLN A 143 -8.57 13.93 -0.54
C GLN A 143 -7.12 14.02 -0.10
N ILE A 144 -6.39 12.89 -0.12
CA ILE A 144 -4.93 12.88 0.06
C ILE A 144 -4.24 12.65 -1.29
N TYR A 145 -3.16 13.39 -1.54
CA TYR A 145 -2.38 13.32 -2.76
C TYR A 145 -1.03 12.64 -2.48
N PHE A 146 -0.85 11.46 -3.07
CA PHE A 146 0.38 10.66 -2.91
C PHE A 146 1.53 11.13 -3.81
N HIS A 147 1.20 11.79 -4.92
CA HIS A 147 2.13 12.32 -5.92
C HIS A 147 1.71 13.72 -6.35
N ASP A 148 2.64 14.47 -6.93
CA ASP A 148 2.33 15.77 -7.51
C ASP A 148 1.43 15.58 -8.74
N CYS A 149 0.30 16.28 -8.79
CA CYS A 149 -0.61 16.20 -9.93
C CYS A 149 -1.34 17.52 -10.18
N ASP A 150 -1.84 17.68 -11.39
CA ASP A 150 -2.80 18.72 -11.72
C ASP A 150 -4.21 18.18 -11.54
N THR A 151 -5.01 18.86 -10.72
CA THR A 151 -6.38 18.49 -10.39
C THR A 151 -7.28 19.72 -10.46
N GLU A 152 -8.58 19.55 -10.25
CA GLU A 152 -9.55 20.63 -10.33
C GLU A 152 -10.24 20.80 -8.98
N PHE A 153 -10.37 22.04 -8.52
CA PHE A 153 -11.10 22.41 -7.32
C PHE A 153 -12.21 23.39 -7.66
N TYR A 154 -13.29 23.38 -6.90
CA TYR A 154 -14.37 24.33 -7.10
C TYR A 154 -13.98 25.71 -6.56
N ASP A 155 -14.21 26.75 -7.34
CA ASP A 155 -14.08 28.15 -6.94
C ASP A 155 -15.46 28.80 -6.86
N GLU A 156 -15.85 29.22 -5.66
CA GLU A 156 -17.17 29.81 -5.39
C GLU A 156 -17.30 31.21 -6.06
N ASP A 157 -16.19 31.94 -6.20
CA ASP A 157 -16.20 33.28 -6.80
C ASP A 157 -16.52 33.25 -8.30
N SER A 158 -16.01 32.23 -9.01
CA SER A 158 -16.26 32.06 -10.45
C SER A 158 -17.36 31.04 -10.78
N ASP A 159 -17.85 30.28 -9.80
CA ASP A 159 -18.76 29.14 -9.96
C ASP A 159 -18.25 28.09 -10.98
N GLU A 160 -16.93 27.84 -10.98
CA GLU A 160 -16.26 26.96 -11.94
C GLU A 160 -15.25 26.03 -11.26
N MET A 161 -14.90 24.95 -11.95
CA MET A 161 -13.81 24.06 -11.55
C MET A 161 -12.48 24.60 -12.08
N VAL A 162 -11.57 24.97 -11.19
CA VAL A 162 -10.29 25.59 -11.51
C VAL A 162 -9.15 24.58 -11.39
N LYS A 163 -8.41 24.41 -12.48
CA LYS A 163 -7.20 23.58 -12.50
C LYS A 163 -6.13 24.15 -11.58
N THR A 164 -5.65 23.34 -10.65
CA THR A 164 -4.59 23.69 -9.72
C THR A 164 -3.60 22.55 -9.59
N ARG A 165 -2.30 22.90 -9.57
CA ARG A 165 -1.23 21.97 -9.21
C ARG A 165 -1.28 21.69 -7.72
N VAL A 166 -1.27 20.42 -7.35
CA VAL A 166 -1.16 19.96 -5.97
C VAL A 166 0.11 19.14 -5.83
N ASN A 167 0.87 19.40 -4.77
CA ASN A 167 2.06 18.62 -4.48
C ASN A 167 1.68 17.34 -3.73
N ALA A 168 2.50 16.30 -3.87
CA ALA A 168 2.48 15.12 -3.02
C ALA A 168 2.49 15.52 -1.54
N ARG A 169 2.03 14.61 -0.67
CA ARG A 169 1.95 14.83 0.78
C ARG A 169 0.93 15.90 1.18
N THR A 170 -0.04 16.19 0.33
CA THR A 170 -1.07 17.20 0.61
C THR A 170 -2.41 16.51 0.92
N ILE A 171 -3.01 16.88 2.05
CA ILE A 171 -4.38 16.54 2.42
C ILE A 171 -5.24 17.76 2.15
N ILE A 172 -6.20 17.64 1.24
CA ILE A 172 -7.22 18.66 1.00
C ILE A 172 -8.45 18.32 1.83
N MET A 173 -8.95 19.31 2.55
CA MET A 173 -10.16 19.24 3.34
C MET A 173 -11.15 20.28 2.87
N ASP A 174 -12.38 19.87 2.61
CA ASP A 174 -13.43 20.81 2.23
C ASP A 174 -13.90 21.62 3.46
N PRO A 175 -13.82 22.97 3.43
CA PRO A 175 -14.21 23.81 4.56
C PRO A 175 -15.66 23.62 4.99
N LYS A 176 -16.56 23.29 4.06
CA LYS A 176 -17.97 23.00 4.36
C LYS A 176 -18.12 21.81 5.30
N ALA A 177 -17.10 20.94 5.42
CA ALA A 177 -17.09 19.84 6.39
C ALA A 177 -17.11 20.32 7.84
N TYR A 178 -16.52 21.49 8.16
CA TYR A 178 -16.59 22.07 9.50
C TYR A 178 -17.98 22.59 9.85
N PHE A 179 -18.74 23.00 8.83
CA PHE A 179 -20.08 23.56 9.01
C PHE A 179 -21.15 22.46 9.01
N LEU A 180 -21.04 21.52 8.06
CA LEU A 180 -21.99 20.42 7.87
C LEU A 180 -21.75 19.24 8.81
N ARG A 181 -20.59 19.19 9.48
CA ARG A 181 -20.22 18.16 10.45
C ARG A 181 -19.67 18.80 11.72
N ASN A 182 -19.37 17.98 12.74
CA ASN A 182 -18.74 18.47 13.97
C ASN A 182 -17.20 18.50 13.86
N LEU A 183 -16.56 19.34 14.68
CA LEU A 183 -15.10 19.49 14.73
C LEU A 183 -14.37 18.16 14.96
N GLY A 184 -14.92 17.29 15.80
CA GLY A 184 -14.37 15.95 16.04
C GLY A 184 -14.32 15.07 14.79
N SER A 185 -15.33 15.17 13.91
CA SER A 185 -15.36 14.48 12.62
C SER A 185 -14.24 14.98 11.71
N VAL A 186 -13.96 16.28 11.68
CA VAL A 186 -12.90 16.82 10.84
C VAL A 186 -11.52 16.42 11.37
N ASN A 187 -11.33 16.51 12.68
CA ASN A 187 -10.10 16.07 13.34
C ASN A 187 -9.81 14.59 13.08
N ASN A 188 -10.82 13.72 13.23
CA ASN A 188 -10.69 12.31 12.90
C ASN A 188 -10.38 12.09 11.41
N THR A 189 -10.89 12.96 10.54
CA THR A 189 -10.63 12.85 9.10
C THR A 189 -9.17 13.14 8.78
N ILE A 190 -8.57 14.16 9.37
CA ILE A 190 -7.14 14.45 9.19
C ILE A 190 -6.30 13.28 9.69
N VAL A 191 -6.61 12.72 10.87
CA VAL A 191 -5.92 11.54 11.39
C VAL A 191 -6.10 10.33 10.46
N TYR A 192 -7.29 10.15 9.89
CA TYR A 192 -7.59 9.08 8.95
C TYR A 192 -6.73 9.18 7.69
N GLU A 193 -6.58 10.37 7.12
CA GLU A 193 -5.69 10.60 5.97
C GLU A 193 -4.20 10.43 6.35
N CYS A 194 -3.79 10.80 7.57
CA CYS A 194 -2.45 10.48 8.07
C CYS A 194 -2.21 8.96 8.13
N VAL A 195 -3.20 8.17 8.55
CA VAL A 195 -3.10 6.71 8.56
C VAL A 195 -3.06 6.16 7.12
N HIS A 196 -3.82 6.72 6.18
CA HIS A 196 -3.71 6.39 4.77
C HIS A 196 -2.32 6.65 4.22
N TRP A 197 -1.73 7.80 4.55
CA TRP A 197 -0.35 8.09 4.20
C TRP A 197 0.64 7.05 4.76
N ASP A 198 0.45 6.63 6.01
CA ASP A 198 1.35 5.67 6.65
C ASP A 198 1.22 4.25 6.07
N LYS A 199 0.01 3.83 5.72
CA LYS A 199 -0.30 2.42 5.41
C LYS A 199 -0.49 2.12 3.93
N HIS A 200 -0.90 3.08 3.12
CA HIS A 200 -1.38 2.81 1.75
C HIS A 200 -0.47 3.34 0.64
N ARG A 201 0.71 3.90 0.96
CA ARG A 201 1.68 4.36 -0.05
C ARG A 201 2.04 3.29 -1.05
N LYS A 202 2.33 2.06 -0.58
CA LYS A 202 2.71 0.94 -1.45
C LYS A 202 1.58 0.50 -2.38
N ALA A 203 0.34 0.47 -1.87
CA ALA A 203 -0.84 0.18 -2.68
C ALA A 203 -1.02 1.21 -3.80
N PHE A 204 -0.91 2.49 -3.47
CA PHE A 204 -0.99 3.57 -4.46
C PHE A 204 0.14 3.48 -5.50
N GLU A 205 1.35 3.19 -5.06
CA GLU A 205 2.50 3.08 -5.94
C GLU A 205 2.38 1.89 -6.91
N LEU A 206 1.90 0.75 -6.43
CA LEU A 206 1.61 -0.41 -7.29
C LEU A 206 0.54 -0.07 -8.34
N GLU A 207 -0.54 0.60 -7.94
CA GLU A 207 -1.58 1.04 -8.88
C GLU A 207 -1.02 2.00 -9.94
N ARG A 208 -0.14 2.93 -9.54
CA ARG A 208 0.57 3.82 -10.48
C ARG A 208 1.40 3.01 -11.48
N LEU A 209 2.12 1.99 -11.05
CA LEU A 209 2.92 1.14 -11.94
C LEU A 209 2.06 0.43 -12.98
N TYR A 210 0.94 -0.18 -12.57
CA TYR A 210 0.00 -0.81 -13.52
C TYR A 210 -0.59 0.18 -14.52
N ASN A 211 -0.94 1.38 -14.06
CA ASN A 211 -1.56 2.39 -14.92
C ASN A 211 -0.55 3.16 -15.79
N SER A 212 0.74 3.18 -15.40
CA SER A 212 1.81 3.80 -16.19
C SER A 212 2.02 3.13 -17.55
N SER A 213 1.72 1.83 -17.67
CA SER A 213 1.72 1.13 -18.96
C SER A 213 0.49 1.41 -19.85
N THR A 214 -0.48 2.19 -19.37
CA THR A 214 -1.72 2.55 -20.09
C THR A 214 -1.72 4.00 -20.61
N THR A 215 -0.62 4.74 -20.41
CA THR A 215 -0.44 6.12 -20.92
C THR A 215 0.67 6.14 -21.97
#